data_AF-Q5ASV5-F1
#
_entry.id   AF-Q5ASV5-F1
#
_cell.length_a   1.000
_cell.length_b   1.000
_cell.length_c   1.000
_cell.angle_alpha   90.00
_cell.angle_beta   90.00
_cell.angle_gamma   90.00
#
_symmetry.space_group_name_H-M   'P 1'
#
loop_
_entity.id
_entity.type
_entity.pdbx_description
1 polymer ?
#
loop_
_entity_poly.entity_id
_entity_poly.type
_entity_poly.pdbx_seq_one_letter_code
_entity_poly.pdbx_strand_id
1 'polypeptide(L)'
;MHADRPIRVSVEEAAGSGIALDHVQISEAHGGGYPANVEGLHHLHCLGDGAFRNDDFIVRKHVSHCLDILRQQLMCTIDVGVLGQVWIHPDHPSPFVDFNTEHVCRNFEDIREWAQRNQLPLPAHGHGADGAQADFLVPPRKDKVLSEIP
;
A
#
# COMPACT_ATOMS: atom_id res chain seq x y z
N MET A 1 -7.67 -10.74 -3.01
CA MET A 1 -6.79 -9.72 -2.38
C MET A 1 -5.34 -10.21 -2.23
N HIS A 2 -4.83 -11.01 -3.18
CA HIS A 2 -3.50 -11.66 -3.06
C HIS A 2 -2.33 -10.79 -3.55
N ALA A 3 -2.56 -9.54 -3.93
CA ALA A 3 -1.57 -8.72 -4.61
C ALA A 3 -0.76 -7.79 -3.68
N ASP A 4 -1.17 -7.61 -2.42
CA ASP A 4 -0.46 -6.79 -1.42
C ASP A 4 0.65 -7.54 -0.68
N ARG A 5 1.28 -8.53 -1.33
CA ARG A 5 2.46 -9.15 -0.75
C ARG A 5 3.70 -8.35 -1.13
N PRO A 6 4.71 -8.28 -0.25
CA PRO A 6 5.92 -7.55 -0.56
C PRO A 6 6.60 -8.11 -1.82
N ILE A 7 7.11 -7.20 -2.64
CA ILE A 7 8.01 -7.46 -3.76
C ILE A 7 9.46 -7.20 -3.32
N ARG A 8 10.41 -7.63 -4.14
CA ARG A 8 11.82 -7.21 -4.01
C ARG A 8 12.04 -5.93 -4.82
N VAL A 9 12.59 -4.91 -4.18
CA VAL A 9 13.22 -3.78 -4.87
C VAL A 9 14.73 -4.01 -4.84
N SER A 10 15.38 -3.94 -6.00
CA SER A 10 16.83 -4.13 -6.10
C SER A 10 17.59 -3.00 -5.40
N VAL A 11 18.89 -3.20 -5.12
CA VAL A 11 19.72 -2.15 -4.51
C VAL A 11 19.86 -0.96 -5.46
N GLU A 12 19.91 -1.23 -6.76
CA GLU A 12 20.01 -0.25 -7.83
C GLU A 12 18.75 0.63 -7.94
N GLU A 13 17.58 0.05 -7.70
CA GLU A 13 16.29 0.75 -7.79
C GLU A 13 15.86 1.44 -6.49
N ALA A 14 16.51 1.11 -5.36
CA ALA A 14 16.10 1.56 -4.03
C ALA A 14 15.99 3.08 -3.92
N ALA A 15 17.05 3.81 -4.28
CA ALA A 15 17.08 5.27 -4.17
C ALA A 15 16.03 5.95 -5.08
N GLY A 16 15.86 5.44 -6.31
CA GLY A 16 14.84 5.92 -7.24
C GLY A 16 13.40 5.63 -6.79
N SER A 17 13.24 4.64 -5.91
CA SER A 17 11.97 4.24 -5.31
C SER A 17 11.72 4.88 -3.94
N GLY A 18 12.57 5.80 -3.50
CA GLY A 18 12.46 6.45 -2.19
C GLY A 18 12.86 5.58 -0.99
N ILE A 19 13.52 4.45 -1.23
CA ILE A 19 14.00 3.53 -0.18
C ILE A 19 15.41 3.95 0.24
N ALA A 20 15.58 4.27 1.52
CA ALA A 20 16.88 4.60 2.09
C ALA A 20 17.73 3.34 2.29
N LEU A 21 19.05 3.48 2.21
CA LEU A 21 19.98 2.35 2.33
C LEU A 21 19.98 1.68 3.70
N ASP A 22 19.42 2.31 4.72
CA ASP A 22 19.28 1.77 6.06
C ASP A 22 17.88 1.24 6.37
N HIS A 23 16.98 1.18 5.38
CA HIS A 23 15.74 0.40 5.47
C HIS A 23 16.04 -1.09 5.60
N VAL A 24 15.01 -1.87 5.97
CA VAL A 24 15.10 -3.33 6.10
C VAL A 24 15.62 -3.94 4.80
N GLN A 25 16.68 -4.75 4.89
CA GLN A 25 17.29 -5.42 3.75
C GLN A 25 17.06 -6.94 3.81
N ILE A 26 16.85 -7.55 2.65
CA ILE A 26 16.89 -8.99 2.45
C ILE A 26 18.36 -9.40 2.45
N SER A 27 18.71 -10.53 3.07
CA SER A 27 20.09 -10.98 3.11
C SER A 27 20.59 -11.39 1.71
N GLU A 28 21.90 -11.29 1.50
CA GLU A 28 22.56 -11.69 0.24
C GLU A 28 22.29 -13.15 -0.10
N ALA A 29 22.17 -14.04 0.90
CA ALA A 29 21.84 -15.45 0.71
C ALA A 29 20.47 -15.65 0.05
N HIS A 30 19.56 -14.70 0.27
CA HIS A 30 18.22 -14.67 -0.30
C HIS A 30 18.11 -13.67 -1.46
N GLY A 31 19.22 -13.20 -2.02
CA GLY A 31 19.28 -12.35 -3.22
C GLY A 31 19.29 -10.83 -2.98
N GLY A 32 19.46 -10.36 -1.74
CA GLY A 32 19.68 -8.94 -1.43
C GLY A 32 18.51 -7.99 -1.73
N GLY A 33 18.71 -6.68 -1.56
CA GLY A 33 17.70 -5.66 -1.84
C GLY A 33 16.70 -5.46 -0.69
N TYR A 34 15.52 -4.92 -1.01
CA TYR A 34 14.58 -4.40 -0.02
C TYR A 34 13.19 -5.02 -0.20
N PRO A 35 12.55 -5.53 0.87
CA PRO A 35 11.15 -5.90 0.81
C PRO A 35 10.29 -4.63 0.82
N ALA A 36 9.38 -4.49 -0.14
CA ALA A 36 8.50 -3.33 -0.25
C ALA A 36 7.10 -3.70 -0.74
N ASN A 37 6.08 -2.98 -0.28
CA ASN A 37 4.71 -3.11 -0.79
C ASN A 37 4.46 -2.11 -1.92
N VAL A 38 3.61 -2.48 -2.88
CA VAL A 38 3.13 -1.54 -3.90
C VAL A 38 2.00 -0.73 -3.29
N GLU A 39 2.24 0.57 -3.05
CA GLU A 39 1.33 1.46 -2.30
C GLU A 39 -0.14 1.34 -2.72
N GLY A 40 -0.45 1.45 -4.01
CA GLY A 40 -1.84 1.37 -4.49
C GLY A 40 -2.53 0.04 -4.16
N LEU A 41 -1.79 -1.07 -4.16
CA LEU A 41 -2.32 -2.39 -3.79
C LEU A 41 -2.46 -2.52 -2.27
N HIS A 42 -1.56 -1.90 -1.51
CA HIS A 42 -1.63 -1.81 -0.05
C HIS A 42 -2.82 -0.97 0.41
N HIS A 43 -3.03 0.20 -0.17
CA HIS A 43 -4.18 1.06 0.10
C HIS A 43 -5.50 0.33 -0.14
N LEU A 44 -5.62 -0.42 -1.24
CA LEU A 44 -6.80 -1.23 -1.54
C LEU A 44 -6.96 -2.41 -0.56
N HIS A 45 -5.85 -3.02 -0.13
CA HIS A 45 -5.88 -4.04 0.91
C HIS A 45 -6.45 -3.49 2.23
N CYS A 46 -6.04 -2.29 2.64
CA CYS A 46 -6.56 -1.62 3.82
C CYS A 46 -8.04 -1.22 3.69
N LEU A 47 -8.46 -0.77 2.50
CA LEU A 47 -9.85 -0.37 2.24
C LEU A 47 -10.83 -1.55 2.24
N GLY A 48 -10.40 -2.73 1.81
CA GLY A 48 -11.25 -3.92 1.94
C GLY A 48 -11.31 -4.42 3.38
N ASP A 49 -12.34 -5.20 3.69
CA ASP A 49 -12.80 -5.66 5.02
C ASP A 49 -11.72 -6.09 6.06
N GLY A 50 -10.45 -6.27 5.72
CA GLY A 50 -9.38 -6.69 6.63
C GLY A 50 -9.06 -5.67 7.73
N ALA A 51 -8.95 -4.37 7.42
CA ALA A 51 -8.62 -3.36 8.43
C ALA A 51 -9.81 -2.99 9.32
N PHE A 52 -11.03 -3.09 8.79
CA PHE A 52 -12.29 -2.71 9.46
C PHE A 52 -12.96 -3.86 10.24
N ARG A 53 -12.41 -5.08 10.18
CA ARG A 53 -12.88 -6.25 10.96
C ARG A 53 -12.02 -6.58 12.19
N ASN A 54 -11.08 -5.73 12.56
CA ASN A 54 -10.23 -5.95 13.74
C ASN A 54 -10.89 -5.45 15.04
N ASP A 55 -10.31 -5.79 16.19
CA ASP A 55 -10.68 -5.21 17.48
C ASP A 55 -10.49 -3.67 17.51
N ASP A 56 -11.30 -2.96 18.29
CA ASP A 56 -11.38 -1.48 18.33
C ASP A 56 -10.01 -0.76 18.41
N PHE A 57 -9.06 -1.31 19.19
CA PHE A 57 -7.71 -0.74 19.30
C PHE A 57 -6.92 -0.82 17.99
N ILE A 58 -7.03 -1.96 17.30
CA ILE A 58 -6.37 -2.23 16.02
C ILE A 58 -7.02 -1.39 14.92
N VAL A 59 -8.35 -1.26 14.92
CA VAL A 59 -9.09 -0.36 14.02
C VAL A 59 -8.63 1.08 14.23
N ARG A 60 -8.55 1.57 15.47
CA ARG A 60 -8.15 2.97 15.72
C ARG A 60 -6.74 3.29 15.21
N LYS A 61 -5.79 2.35 15.33
CA LYS A 61 -4.42 2.50 14.83
C LYS A 61 -4.31 2.31 13.31
N HIS A 62 -5.01 1.33 12.76
CA HIS A 62 -4.97 1.04 11.31
C HIS A 62 -5.71 2.09 10.50
N VAL A 63 -6.89 2.50 10.95
CA VAL A 63 -7.68 3.53 10.28
C VAL A 63 -6.96 4.88 10.31
N SER A 64 -6.27 5.24 11.40
CA SER A 64 -5.58 6.54 11.45
C SER A 64 -4.45 6.66 10.44
N HIS A 65 -3.57 5.66 10.31
CA HIS A 65 -2.50 5.71 9.31
C HIS A 65 -3.04 5.45 7.90
N CYS A 66 -4.05 4.59 7.75
CA CYS A 66 -4.67 4.31 6.45
C CYS A 66 -5.36 5.56 5.87
N LEU A 67 -6.10 6.31 6.68
CA LEU A 67 -6.72 7.54 6.22
C LEU A 67 -5.67 8.61 5.90
N ASP A 68 -4.57 8.67 6.66
CA ASP A 68 -3.49 9.60 6.36
C ASP A 68 -2.75 9.24 5.07
N ILE A 69 -2.43 7.97 4.82
CA ILE A 69 -1.76 7.56 3.57
C ILE A 69 -2.67 7.76 2.35
N LEU A 70 -3.98 7.52 2.48
CA LEU A 70 -4.95 7.84 1.42
C LEU A 70 -5.04 9.35 1.17
N ARG A 71 -5.03 10.18 2.22
CA ARG A 71 -4.98 11.64 2.10
C ARG A 71 -3.72 12.09 1.38
N GLN A 72 -2.54 11.56 1.76
CA GLN A 72 -1.27 11.87 1.10
C GLN A 72 -1.29 11.45 -0.37
N GLN A 73 -1.82 10.26 -0.68
CA GLN A 73 -1.96 9.78 -2.06
C GLN A 73 -2.86 10.70 -2.89
N LEU A 74 -4.03 11.08 -2.36
CA LEU A 74 -4.95 12.00 -3.06
C LEU A 74 -4.32 13.38 -3.30
N MET A 75 -3.45 13.84 -2.41
CA MET A 75 -2.73 15.10 -2.62
C MET A 75 -1.57 14.97 -3.63
N CYS A 76 -0.88 13.83 -3.64
CA CYS A 76 0.26 13.56 -4.52
C CYS A 76 -0.18 13.28 -5.97
N THR A 77 -1.23 12.49 -6.14
CA THR A 77 -1.82 12.14 -7.44
C THR A 77 -3.21 12.75 -7.57
N ILE A 78 -3.30 14.06 -7.36
CA ILE A 78 -4.57 14.78 -7.37
C ILE A 78 -5.31 14.57 -8.69
N ASP A 79 -6.59 14.19 -8.59
CA ASP A 79 -7.49 14.15 -9.75
C ASP A 79 -7.95 15.59 -10.04
N VAL A 80 -7.76 16.03 -11.27
CA VAL A 80 -8.16 17.36 -11.77
C VAL A 80 -9.47 17.31 -12.56
N GLY A 81 -10.12 16.14 -12.62
CA GLY A 81 -11.47 15.98 -13.11
C GLY A 81 -12.46 16.86 -12.35
N VAL A 82 -13.50 17.31 -13.05
CA VAL A 82 -14.52 18.20 -12.50
C VAL A 82 -15.84 17.47 -12.40
N LEU A 83 -16.59 17.76 -11.33
CA LEU A 83 -17.93 17.23 -11.14
C LEU A 83 -18.97 18.27 -11.55
N GLY A 84 -19.81 17.89 -12.50
CA GLY A 84 -20.95 18.70 -12.93
C GLY A 84 -22.15 18.55 -11.98
N GLN A 85 -23.22 19.29 -12.27
CA GLN A 85 -24.51 19.13 -11.60
C GLN A 85 -25.59 18.74 -12.61
N VAL A 86 -26.52 17.89 -12.16
CA VAL A 86 -27.71 17.49 -12.89
C VAL A 86 -28.96 17.88 -12.12
N TRP A 87 -30.08 18.04 -12.83
CA TRP A 87 -31.38 18.22 -12.22
C TRP A 87 -31.96 16.87 -11.83
N ILE A 88 -32.30 16.72 -10.55
CA ILE A 88 -33.04 15.56 -10.03
C ILE A 88 -34.44 15.99 -9.58
N HIS A 89 -35.34 15.03 -9.38
CA HIS A 89 -36.74 15.22 -8.96
C HIS A 89 -37.62 15.98 -9.98
N PRO A 90 -38.28 15.27 -10.93
CA PRO A 90 -39.05 15.89 -12.01
C PRO A 90 -40.13 16.88 -11.56
N ASP A 91 -40.85 16.58 -10.47
CA ASP A 91 -41.95 17.41 -9.97
C ASP A 91 -41.47 18.64 -9.17
N HIS A 92 -40.26 18.56 -8.62
CA HIS A 92 -39.64 19.62 -7.81
C HIS A 92 -38.11 19.65 -8.04
N PRO A 93 -37.65 20.22 -9.18
CA PRO A 93 -36.24 20.12 -9.57
C PRO A 93 -35.28 20.71 -8.55
N SER A 94 -34.24 19.96 -8.21
CA SER A 94 -33.11 20.42 -7.39
C SER A 94 -31.77 19.98 -8.00
N PRO A 95 -30.71 20.79 -7.91
CA PRO A 95 -29.40 20.40 -8.40
C PRO A 95 -28.78 19.30 -7.53
N PHE A 96 -28.11 18.35 -8.16
CA PHE A 96 -27.34 17.30 -7.50
C PHE A 96 -26.02 17.08 -8.24
N VAL A 97 -24.96 16.76 -7.51
CA VAL A 97 -23.64 16.52 -8.11
C VAL A 97 -23.64 15.19 -8.84
N ASP A 98 -23.27 15.20 -10.12
CA ASP A 98 -23.09 13.97 -10.89
C ASP A 98 -21.68 13.43 -10.67
N PHE A 99 -21.58 12.29 -9.99
CA PHE A 99 -20.33 11.59 -9.73
C PHE A 99 -19.97 10.61 -10.86
N ASN A 100 -20.84 10.42 -11.85
CA ASN A 100 -20.62 9.50 -12.97
C ASN A 100 -19.83 10.19 -14.10
N THR A 101 -18.56 10.48 -13.84
CA THR A 101 -17.64 11.07 -14.80
C THR A 101 -16.68 10.05 -15.37
N GLU A 102 -16.16 10.30 -16.57
CA GLU A 102 -15.07 9.49 -17.12
C GLU A 102 -13.73 9.93 -16.53
N HIS A 103 -12.91 8.96 -16.12
CA HIS A 103 -11.58 9.20 -15.57
C HIS A 103 -10.51 8.51 -16.43
N VAL A 104 -9.35 9.15 -16.57
CA VAL A 104 -8.18 8.53 -17.19
C VAL A 104 -7.33 7.92 -16.07
N CYS A 105 -7.34 6.60 -16.00
CA CYS A 105 -6.65 5.85 -14.95
C CYS A 105 -5.37 5.21 -15.47
N ARG A 106 -4.43 4.92 -14.55
CA ARG A 106 -3.40 3.91 -14.81
C ARG A 106 -4.07 2.54 -14.92
N ASN A 107 -3.52 1.66 -15.77
CA ASN A 107 -4.06 0.31 -15.90
C ASN A 107 -3.82 -0.48 -14.62
N PHE A 108 -4.90 -0.71 -13.87
CA PHE A 108 -4.86 -1.44 -12.61
C PHE A 108 -4.40 -2.89 -12.78
N GLU A 109 -4.84 -3.57 -13.84
CA GLU A 109 -4.55 -4.98 -14.06
C GLU A 109 -3.07 -5.21 -14.38
N ASP A 110 -2.48 -4.36 -15.21
CA ASP A 110 -1.03 -4.45 -15.52
C ASP A 110 -0.18 -4.32 -14.25
N ILE A 111 -0.54 -3.37 -13.37
CA ILE A 111 0.14 -3.16 -12.09
C ILE A 111 -0.06 -4.37 -11.18
N ARG A 112 -1.29 -4.86 -11.06
CA ARG A 112 -1.64 -6.02 -10.23
C ARG A 112 -0.87 -7.27 -10.66
N GLU A 113 -0.85 -7.55 -11.95
CA GLU A 113 -0.18 -8.72 -12.53
C GLU A 113 1.34 -8.62 -12.44
N TRP A 114 1.90 -7.43 -12.66
CA TRP A 114 3.32 -7.19 -12.43
C TRP A 114 3.69 -7.43 -10.97
N ALA A 115 2.92 -6.88 -10.02
CA ALA A 115 3.20 -7.05 -8.60
C ALA A 115 3.15 -8.52 -8.20
N GLN A 116 2.13 -9.26 -8.65
CA GLN A 116 1.98 -10.70 -8.40
C GLN A 116 3.18 -11.52 -8.88
N ARG A 117 3.74 -11.21 -10.05
CA ARG A 117 4.91 -11.91 -10.60
C ARG A 117 6.21 -11.61 -9.85
N ASN A 118 6.29 -10.47 -9.17
CA ASN A 118 7.49 -10.00 -8.46
C ASN A 118 7.42 -10.19 -6.94
N GLN A 119 6.38 -10.87 -6.43
CA GLN A 119 6.24 -11.12 -5.00
C GLN A 119 7.42 -11.94 -4.48
N LEU A 120 7.89 -11.57 -3.29
CA LEU A 120 8.82 -12.39 -2.54
C LEU A 120 8.20 -13.78 -2.29
N PRO A 121 9.02 -14.84 -2.20
CA PRO A 121 8.55 -16.17 -1.85
C PRO A 121 7.69 -16.13 -0.59
N LEU A 122 6.64 -16.97 -0.51
CA LEU A 122 5.89 -17.09 0.74
C LEU A 122 6.87 -17.49 1.84
N PRO A 123 6.82 -16.87 3.04
CA PRO A 123 7.32 -17.57 4.21
C PRO A 123 6.60 -18.92 4.20
N ALA A 124 7.34 -20.01 4.32
CA ALA A 124 6.75 -21.32 4.59
C ALA A 124 6.09 -21.23 5.97
N HIS A 125 4.84 -20.76 5.99
CA HIS A 125 3.96 -20.56 7.14
C HIS A 125 4.31 -19.41 8.11
N GLY A 126 3.40 -18.44 8.22
CA GLY A 126 3.21 -17.69 9.47
C GLY A 126 3.23 -16.17 9.34
N HIS A 127 2.09 -15.55 9.66
CA HIS A 127 2.02 -14.20 10.18
C HIS A 127 2.69 -14.18 11.56
N GLY A 128 3.80 -13.47 11.72
CA GLY A 128 4.47 -13.31 13.01
C GLY A 128 5.97 -13.08 12.83
N ALA A 129 6.55 -12.29 13.72
CA ALA A 129 7.97 -11.94 13.79
C ALA A 129 8.90 -13.15 14.14
N ASP A 130 8.45 -14.36 13.82
CA ASP A 130 8.92 -15.63 14.35
C ASP A 130 9.16 -16.66 13.22
N GLY A 131 8.73 -16.37 11.99
CA GLY A 131 8.65 -17.32 10.86
C GLY A 131 9.25 -16.83 9.53
N ALA A 132 9.86 -15.64 9.50
CA ALA A 132 10.87 -15.41 8.46
C ALA A 132 11.97 -16.45 8.71
N GLN A 133 12.45 -17.13 7.66
CA GLN A 133 13.68 -17.92 7.77
C GLN A 133 14.68 -17.05 8.54
N ALA A 134 15.27 -17.55 9.63
CA ALA A 134 16.00 -16.71 10.59
C ALA A 134 17.15 -15.89 9.95
N ASP A 135 17.48 -16.20 8.69
CA ASP A 135 18.49 -15.57 7.84
C ASP A 135 17.91 -14.76 6.66
N PHE A 136 16.59 -14.60 6.52
CA PHE A 136 15.96 -13.90 5.38
C PHE A 136 16.25 -12.41 5.36
N LEU A 137 16.22 -11.76 6.53
CA LEU A 137 16.50 -10.34 6.69
C LEU A 137 17.90 -10.13 7.27
N VAL A 138 18.55 -9.04 6.86
CA VAL A 138 19.76 -8.55 7.51
C VAL A 138 19.40 -8.12 8.96
N PRO A 139 20.18 -8.54 9.97
CA PRO A 139 19.93 -8.13 11.35
C PRO A 139 19.89 -6.60 11.51
N PRO A 140 18.98 -6.06 12.35
CA PRO A 140 18.81 -4.62 12.48
C PRO A 140 20.04 -3.96 13.10
N ARG A 141 20.43 -2.79 12.58
CA ARG A 141 21.39 -1.93 13.25
C ARG A 141 20.71 -1.24 14.43
N LYS A 142 21.27 -1.36 15.64
CA LYS A 142 20.63 -0.88 16.87
C LYS A 142 20.29 0.63 16.85
N ASP A 143 21.10 1.44 16.18
CA ASP A 143 20.91 2.88 16.01
C ASP A 143 19.82 3.25 15.00
N LYS A 144 19.24 2.26 14.30
CA LYS A 144 18.23 2.41 13.24
C LYS A 144 16.91 1.72 13.56
N VAL A 145 16.74 1.27 14.79
CA VAL A 145 15.47 0.75 15.28
C VAL A 145 14.67 1.90 15.88
N LEU A 146 13.50 2.19 15.31
CA LEU A 146 12.61 3.23 15.79
C LEU A 146 11.91 2.79 17.09
N SER A 147 11.73 3.73 18.03
CA SER A 147 11.03 3.48 19.29
C SER A 147 9.50 3.47 19.17
N GLU A 148 8.99 4.05 18.08
CA GLU A 148 7.57 4.13 17.77
C GLU A 148 7.33 4.00 16.26
N ILE A 149 6.10 3.66 15.90
CA ILE A 149 5.66 3.59 14.50
C ILE A 149 5.57 5.03 13.97
N PRO A 150 6.26 5.36 12.86
CA PRO A 150 6.15 6.66 12.20
C PRO A 150 4.72 7.06 11.83
#